data_AF-A0A3M2RKB3-F1
#
_entry.id   AF-A0A3M2RKB3-F1
#
_cell.length_a   1.000
_cell.length_b   1.000
_cell.length_c   1.000
_cell.angle_alpha   90.00
_cell.angle_beta   90.00
_cell.angle_gamma   90.00
#
_symmetry.space_group_name_H-M   'P 1'
#
loop_
_entity.id
_entity.type
_entity.pdbx_description
1 polymer ?
#
loop_
_entity_poly.entity_id
_entity_poly.type
_entity_poly.pdbx_seq_one_letter_code
_entity_poly.pdbx_strand_id
1 'polypeptide(L)'
;MRIRVPFVKSVAMLCCVVALSGCTVYQSIGKSVGGFLHPVSGHNFVHIDTDEWDQNNALLYFYRTDSEWAGDEIEAPSVYIDDHHYFNIRNNSFTWLEVAPGERHIAMRRPLLGLEGLGSFSLSLIADATLNVESGQIYYLRYNELTEPDERHPELDPDDPLASGDLQLVTRSYAMKPREIVSTLFLNSDLLAPNHAAESIVEKNQDDDYEKRKAALEEERELEIERLKAQGKYQSAPWYWPFGGGPTVPLESDRRLQELEQQYAQLEQERERRKEAESSGGWWIF
;
A
#
# COMPACT_ATOMS: atom_id res chain seq x y z
N MET A 1 -18.29 46.12 -11.82
CA MET A 1 -17.12 45.49 -12.48
C MET A 1 -17.22 43.98 -12.26
N ARG A 2 -17.71 43.22 -13.26
CA ARG A 2 -17.87 41.76 -13.14
C ARG A 2 -16.51 41.11 -13.42
N ILE A 3 -15.88 40.58 -12.38
CA ILE A 3 -14.68 39.75 -12.53
C ILE A 3 -15.14 38.47 -13.23
N ARG A 4 -14.92 38.36 -14.54
CA ARG A 4 -15.00 37.07 -15.24
C ARG A 4 -13.85 36.26 -14.67
N VAL A 5 -14.16 35.11 -14.06
CA VAL A 5 -13.19 34.16 -13.53
C VAL A 5 -13.07 32.99 -14.52
N PRO A 6 -12.37 33.14 -15.67
CA PRO A 6 -12.16 32.04 -16.61
C PRO A 6 -11.27 30.93 -16.02
N PHE A 7 -10.52 31.25 -14.96
CA PHE A 7 -9.55 30.34 -14.34
C PHE A 7 -10.21 29.17 -13.59
N VAL A 8 -11.30 29.44 -12.84
CA VAL A 8 -11.99 28.41 -12.02
C VAL A 8 -12.62 27.33 -12.89
N LYS A 9 -13.16 27.70 -14.06
CA LYS A 9 -13.73 26.73 -15.01
C LYS A 9 -12.68 25.83 -15.64
N SER A 10 -11.48 26.36 -15.87
CA SER A 10 -10.37 25.62 -16.48
C SER A 10 -9.74 24.64 -15.49
N VAL A 11 -9.61 25.04 -14.21
CA VAL A 11 -9.14 24.15 -13.14
C VAL A 11 -10.14 23.03 -12.87
N ALA A 12 -11.44 23.34 -12.78
CA ALA A 12 -12.47 22.32 -12.58
C ALA A 12 -12.53 21.32 -13.76
N MET A 13 -12.36 21.79 -14.99
CA MET A 13 -12.33 20.93 -16.18
C MET A 13 -11.08 20.03 -16.19
N LEU A 14 -9.92 20.54 -15.77
CA LEU A 14 -8.69 19.74 -15.62
C LEU A 14 -8.82 18.69 -14.51
N CYS A 15 -9.39 19.04 -13.36
CA CYS A 15 -9.70 18.08 -12.29
C CYS A 15 -10.67 16.99 -12.74
N CYS A 16 -11.70 17.32 -13.53
CA CYS A 16 -12.60 16.33 -14.11
C CYS A 16 -11.89 15.43 -15.12
N VAL A 17 -10.97 15.95 -15.93
CA VAL A 17 -10.20 15.14 -16.88
C VAL A 17 -9.26 14.18 -16.15
N VAL A 18 -8.60 14.61 -15.07
CA VAL A 18 -7.74 13.74 -14.23
C VAL A 18 -8.58 12.67 -13.53
N ALA A 19 -9.74 13.02 -12.98
CA ALA A 19 -10.64 12.06 -12.33
C ALA A 19 -11.23 11.01 -13.32
N LEU A 20 -11.41 11.37 -14.59
CA LEU A 20 -11.98 10.48 -15.62
C LEU A 20 -10.94 9.66 -16.39
N SER A 21 -9.64 9.98 -16.28
CA SER A 21 -8.57 9.30 -17.02
C SER A 21 -7.94 8.14 -16.26
N GLY A 22 -8.39 7.85 -15.03
CA GLY A 22 -7.83 6.77 -14.21
C GLY A 22 -6.42 7.06 -13.68
N CYS A 23 -5.92 8.29 -13.80
CA CYS A 23 -4.63 8.68 -13.26
C CYS A 23 -4.73 8.89 -11.74
N THR A 24 -4.09 8.01 -10.97
CA THR A 24 -3.97 8.13 -9.52
C THR A 24 -3.22 9.41 -9.16
N VAL A 25 -3.78 10.21 -8.24
CA VAL A 25 -3.13 11.40 -7.69
C VAL A 25 -2.56 11.05 -6.32
N TYR A 26 -1.23 11.13 -6.19
CA TYR A 26 -0.55 10.92 -4.92
C TYR A 26 -0.41 12.26 -4.19
N GLN A 27 -0.99 12.35 -3.00
CA GLN A 27 -0.94 13.53 -2.16
C GLN A 27 -1.07 13.20 -0.67
N SER A 28 -0.46 14.04 0.16
CA SER A 28 -0.54 14.05 1.62
C SER A 28 -0.91 15.43 2.17
N ILE A 29 -1.57 16.28 1.38
CA ILE A 29 -1.92 17.65 1.78
C ILE A 29 -2.63 17.66 3.13
N GLY A 30 -2.05 18.38 4.10
CA GLY A 30 -2.58 18.49 5.47
C GLY A 30 -2.30 17.29 6.37
N LYS A 31 -1.57 16.28 5.89
CA LYS A 31 -1.17 15.07 6.63
C LYS A 31 0.35 14.92 6.76
N SER A 32 1.11 15.58 5.89
CA SER A 32 2.58 15.46 5.83
C SER A 32 3.36 16.26 6.86
N VAL A 33 2.78 16.75 7.95
CA VAL A 33 3.52 17.61 8.89
C VAL A 33 4.78 16.90 9.42
N GLY A 34 5.93 17.53 9.23
CA GLY A 34 7.24 17.02 9.59
C GLY A 34 7.63 17.27 11.05
N GLY A 35 8.80 16.75 11.44
CA GLY A 35 9.31 16.79 12.82
C GLY A 35 9.52 18.21 13.35
N PHE A 36 9.88 19.16 12.47
CA PHE A 36 10.15 20.54 12.86
C PHE A 36 8.92 21.24 13.42
N LEU A 37 7.76 20.96 12.82
CA LEU A 37 6.49 21.56 13.21
C LEU A 37 5.77 20.76 14.30
N HIS A 38 5.89 19.43 14.27
CA HIS A 38 5.20 18.56 15.20
C HIS A 38 6.02 17.30 15.54
N PRO A 39 6.91 17.39 16.55
CA PRO A 39 7.66 16.24 17.05
C PRO A 39 6.73 15.08 17.47
N VAL A 40 7.24 13.85 17.41
CA VAL A 40 6.49 12.66 17.85
C VAL A 40 6.46 12.59 19.38
N SER A 41 5.30 12.24 19.92
CA SER A 41 5.05 12.23 21.37
C SER A 41 4.41 10.94 21.88
N GLY A 42 4.38 9.87 21.07
CA GLY A 42 3.88 8.57 21.51
C GLY A 42 4.79 7.89 22.53
N HIS A 43 4.39 6.70 22.96
CA HIS A 43 5.16 5.91 23.93
C HIS A 43 6.47 5.39 23.31
N ASN A 44 7.42 4.99 24.16
CA ASN A 44 8.63 4.31 23.70
C ASN A 44 8.30 3.00 22.99
N PHE A 45 9.21 2.51 22.15
CA PHE A 45 9.05 1.22 21.49
C PHE A 45 8.73 0.09 22.46
N VAL A 46 7.62 -0.58 22.17
CA VAL A 46 7.22 -1.86 22.75
C VAL A 46 6.84 -2.75 21.59
N HIS A 47 7.35 -3.97 21.60
CA HIS A 47 7.00 -4.95 20.59
C HIS A 47 5.54 -5.37 20.79
N ILE A 48 4.77 -5.48 19.71
CA ILE A 48 3.38 -5.96 19.76
C ILE A 48 3.40 -7.42 20.21
N ASP A 49 2.52 -7.79 21.14
CA ASP A 49 2.48 -9.16 21.62
C ASP A 49 1.87 -10.09 20.56
N THR A 50 2.23 -11.37 20.59
CA THR A 50 1.84 -12.34 19.55
C THR A 50 0.32 -12.61 19.52
N ASP A 51 -0.38 -12.32 20.61
CA ASP A 51 -1.83 -12.41 20.77
C ASP A 51 -2.58 -11.14 20.35
N GLU A 52 -1.87 -10.05 20.06
CA GLU A 52 -2.47 -8.77 19.64
C GLU A 52 -2.64 -8.65 18.11
N TRP A 53 -2.21 -9.65 17.33
CA TRP A 53 -2.38 -9.70 15.87
C TRP A 53 -2.53 -11.14 15.36
N ASP A 54 -3.11 -11.33 14.16
CA ASP A 54 -3.39 -12.66 13.62
C ASP A 54 -2.16 -13.25 12.92
N GLN A 55 -1.65 -14.36 13.45
CA GLN A 55 -0.46 -15.04 12.91
C GLN A 55 -0.64 -15.60 11.50
N ASN A 56 -1.85 -15.63 10.94
CA ASN A 56 -2.06 -15.92 9.53
C ASN A 56 -1.57 -14.78 8.62
N ASN A 57 -1.39 -13.58 9.17
CA ASN A 57 -0.90 -12.39 8.49
C ASN A 57 0.60 -12.19 8.71
N ALA A 58 1.14 -11.05 8.29
CA ALA A 58 2.51 -10.64 8.58
C ALA A 58 2.52 -9.24 9.22
N LEU A 59 3.59 -8.91 9.94
CA LEU A 59 3.79 -7.56 10.48
C LEU A 59 4.95 -6.83 9.78
N LEU A 60 4.69 -5.60 9.38
CA LEU A 60 5.70 -4.68 8.88
C LEU A 60 5.91 -3.57 9.92
N TYR A 61 7.03 -3.59 10.62
CA TYR A 61 7.49 -2.45 11.41
C TYR A 61 8.20 -1.45 10.52
N PHE A 62 7.81 -0.18 10.62
CA PHE A 62 8.52 0.93 10.00
C PHE A 62 9.10 1.80 11.10
N TYR A 63 10.36 2.21 10.97
CA TYR A 63 10.95 3.15 11.92
C TYR A 63 11.96 4.07 11.27
N ARG A 64 12.05 5.29 11.81
CA ARG A 64 13.02 6.33 11.41
C ARG A 64 13.81 6.75 12.63
N THR A 65 15.12 6.59 12.56
CA THR A 65 16.04 7.00 13.62
C THR A 65 16.14 8.52 13.73
N ASP A 66 16.47 9.01 14.92
CA ASP A 66 16.67 10.44 15.18
C ASP A 66 17.85 11.05 14.39
N SER A 67 17.65 12.22 13.79
CA SER A 67 18.73 13.03 13.19
C SER A 67 18.35 14.50 13.07
N GLU A 68 19.34 15.40 13.02
CA GLU A 68 19.10 16.85 12.80
C GLU A 68 18.36 17.10 11.48
N TRP A 69 18.76 16.41 10.40
CA TRP A 69 18.09 16.50 9.08
C TRP A 69 16.60 16.17 9.16
N ALA A 70 16.25 15.06 9.82
CA ALA A 70 14.85 14.67 9.98
C ALA A 70 14.09 15.59 10.96
N GLY A 71 14.79 16.11 11.98
CA GLY A 71 14.23 17.04 12.97
C GLY A 71 13.86 18.40 12.38
N ASP A 72 14.63 18.88 11.40
CA ASP A 72 14.38 20.18 10.73
C ASP A 72 13.43 20.08 9.53
N GLU A 73 12.88 18.89 9.28
CA GLU A 73 11.98 18.64 8.18
C GLU A 73 10.58 19.22 8.43
N ILE A 74 10.10 20.03 7.48
CA ILE A 74 8.76 20.64 7.51
C ILE A 74 7.69 19.64 7.05
N GLU A 75 8.04 18.75 6.11
CA GLU A 75 7.14 17.72 5.60
C GLU A 75 7.74 16.32 5.66
N ALA A 76 7.14 15.42 6.43
CA ALA A 76 7.61 14.05 6.57
C ALA A 76 7.31 13.19 5.32
N PRO A 77 8.22 12.26 4.94
CA PRO A 77 8.00 11.31 3.86
C PRO A 77 6.76 10.46 4.06
N SER A 78 6.02 10.24 2.98
CA SER A 78 4.81 9.43 2.93
C SER A 78 5.13 7.97 2.62
N VAL A 79 4.51 7.05 3.36
CA VAL A 79 4.63 5.60 3.15
C VAL A 79 3.37 5.06 2.49
N TYR A 80 3.60 4.27 1.44
CA TYR A 80 2.58 3.60 0.66
C TYR A 80 2.79 2.10 0.67
N ILE A 81 1.69 1.35 0.81
CA ILE A 81 1.64 -0.10 0.56
C ILE A 81 0.59 -0.33 -0.51
N ASP A 82 0.96 -1.06 -1.57
CA ASP A 82 0.09 -1.37 -2.71
C ASP A 82 -0.63 -0.11 -3.25
N ASP A 83 0.13 0.97 -3.45
CA ASP A 83 -0.34 2.28 -3.89
C ASP A 83 -1.30 3.04 -2.96
N HIS A 84 -1.51 2.57 -1.74
CA HIS A 84 -2.33 3.25 -0.73
C HIS A 84 -1.47 4.00 0.30
N HIS A 85 -1.78 5.29 0.53
CA HIS A 85 -1.14 6.10 1.56
C HIS A 85 -1.62 5.68 2.96
N TYR A 86 -0.70 5.39 3.86
CA TYR A 86 -1.03 5.06 5.25
C TYR A 86 -0.58 6.13 6.24
N PHE A 87 0.70 6.49 6.22
CA PHE A 87 1.26 7.42 7.20
C PHE A 87 2.44 8.22 6.65
N ASN A 88 2.80 9.28 7.37
CA ASN A 88 4.00 10.06 7.13
C ASN A 88 5.00 9.80 8.25
N ILE A 89 6.20 9.30 7.92
CA ILE A 89 7.18 8.84 8.91
C ILE A 89 8.04 10.01 9.43
N ARG A 90 7.60 10.57 10.56
CA ARG A 90 8.28 11.70 11.21
C ARG A 90 9.60 11.27 11.87
N ASN A 91 10.42 12.26 12.20
CA ASN A 91 11.67 12.04 12.92
C ASN A 91 11.47 11.22 14.21
N ASN A 92 12.44 10.36 14.52
CA ASN A 92 12.51 9.55 15.73
C ASN A 92 11.23 8.76 16.05
N SER A 93 10.66 8.11 15.03
CA SER A 93 9.36 7.46 15.14
C SER A 93 9.35 6.01 14.69
N PHE A 94 8.43 5.22 15.23
CA PHE A 94 8.07 3.90 14.71
C PHE A 94 6.57 3.72 14.60
N THR A 95 6.18 2.80 13.72
CA THR A 95 4.84 2.25 13.66
C THR A 95 4.87 0.85 13.07
N TRP A 96 3.71 0.22 12.94
CA TRP A 96 3.55 -1.07 12.32
C TRP A 96 2.28 -1.12 11.47
N LEU A 97 2.26 -2.04 10.51
CA LEU A 97 1.06 -2.44 9.77
C LEU A 97 0.98 -3.96 9.78
N GLU A 98 -0.21 -4.50 10.08
CA GLU A 98 -0.51 -5.91 9.82
C GLU A 98 -1.01 -6.06 8.38
N VAL A 99 -0.36 -6.92 7.62
CA VAL A 99 -0.56 -7.07 6.17
C VAL A 99 -0.89 -8.52 5.81
N ALA A 100 -1.70 -8.72 4.78
CA ALA A 100 -1.93 -10.06 4.27
C ALA A 100 -0.61 -10.66 3.73
N PRO A 101 -0.40 -11.99 3.78
CA PRO A 101 0.77 -12.62 3.16
C PRO A 101 0.75 -12.46 1.64
N GLY A 102 1.94 -12.45 1.02
CA GLY A 102 2.13 -12.32 -0.42
C GLY A 102 3.05 -11.17 -0.82
N GLU A 103 3.04 -10.84 -2.11
CA GLU A 103 3.84 -9.75 -2.65
C GLU A 103 3.22 -8.39 -2.27
N ARG A 104 3.97 -7.56 -1.52
CA ARG A 104 3.56 -6.20 -1.12
C ARG A 104 4.47 -5.18 -1.79
N HIS A 105 3.87 -4.23 -2.50
CA HIS A 105 4.62 -3.10 -3.07
C HIS A 105 4.75 -2.00 -2.01
N ILE A 106 5.98 -1.61 -1.69
CA ILE A 106 6.29 -0.59 -0.69
C ILE A 106 6.95 0.59 -1.40
N ALA A 107 6.31 1.75 -1.29
CA ALA A 107 6.84 2.99 -1.83
C ALA A 107 6.93 4.07 -0.76
N MET A 108 8.03 4.83 -0.77
CA MET A 108 8.19 6.01 0.07
C MET A 108 8.39 7.23 -0.82
N ARG A 109 7.60 8.28 -0.58
CA ARG A 109 7.56 9.48 -1.41
C ARG A 109 7.78 10.72 -0.55
N ARG A 110 8.58 11.66 -1.04
CA ARG A 110 8.74 12.96 -0.41
C ARG A 110 7.70 13.93 -0.97
N PRO A 111 6.79 14.46 -0.13
CA PRO A 111 5.85 15.48 -0.57
C PRO A 111 6.55 16.82 -0.80
N LEU A 112 5.99 17.60 -1.72
CA LEU A 112 6.29 19.02 -1.92
C LEU A 112 4.99 19.80 -1.82
N LEU A 113 4.77 20.46 -0.68
CA LEU A 113 3.50 21.10 -0.31
C LEU A 113 2.32 20.10 -0.35
N GLY A 114 2.57 18.88 0.11
CA GLY A 114 1.62 17.77 0.12
C GLY A 114 1.28 17.16 -1.24
N LEU A 115 1.89 17.61 -2.34
CA LEU A 115 1.78 16.95 -3.65
C LEU A 115 2.95 15.97 -3.82
N GLU A 116 2.68 14.78 -4.34
CA GLU A 116 3.69 13.71 -4.43
C GLU A 116 3.82 13.09 -5.82
N GLY A 117 2.76 13.07 -6.63
CA GLY A 117 2.82 12.44 -7.95
C GLY A 117 1.49 12.30 -8.68
N LEU A 118 1.56 11.86 -9.94
CA LEU A 118 0.44 11.55 -10.82
C LEU A 118 0.77 10.30 -11.65
N GLY A 119 -0.01 9.21 -11.50
CA GLY A 119 0.25 7.95 -12.18
C GLY A 119 1.67 7.42 -11.90
N SER A 120 2.43 7.06 -12.94
CA SER A 120 3.81 6.61 -12.79
C SER A 120 4.84 7.70 -12.47
N PHE A 121 4.43 8.97 -12.44
CA PHE A 121 5.32 10.08 -12.11
C PHE A 121 5.27 10.39 -10.61
N SER A 122 6.42 10.28 -9.94
CA SER A 122 6.62 10.81 -8.58
C SER A 122 7.51 12.05 -8.62
N LEU A 123 7.15 13.08 -7.85
CA LEU A 123 7.94 14.29 -7.69
C LEU A 123 9.29 14.00 -7.04
N SER A 124 9.31 13.07 -6.08
CA SER A 124 10.51 12.64 -5.37
C SER A 124 10.26 11.29 -4.71
N LEU A 125 10.74 10.23 -5.36
CA LEU A 125 10.68 8.86 -4.88
C LEU A 125 11.91 8.57 -4.01
N ILE A 126 11.69 8.17 -2.75
CA ILE A 126 12.74 7.81 -1.80
C ILE A 126 13.03 6.31 -1.89
N ALA A 127 11.98 5.50 -1.94
CA ALA A 127 12.07 4.06 -2.04
C ALA A 127 10.92 3.51 -2.89
N ASP A 128 11.20 2.43 -3.60
CA ASP A 128 10.26 1.68 -4.42
C ASP A 128 10.75 0.24 -4.45
N ALA A 129 10.04 -0.63 -3.75
CA ALA A 129 10.46 -1.99 -3.53
C ALA A 129 9.27 -2.94 -3.48
N THR A 130 9.55 -4.20 -3.79
CA THR A 130 8.60 -5.28 -3.65
C THR A 130 9.11 -6.23 -2.58
N LEU A 131 8.31 -6.46 -1.55
CA LEU A 131 8.63 -7.38 -0.46
C LEU A 131 7.64 -8.54 -0.48
N ASN A 132 8.14 -9.78 -0.59
CA ASN A 132 7.31 -10.96 -0.41
C ASN A 132 7.19 -11.27 1.09
N VAL A 133 6.01 -11.07 1.67
CA VAL A 133 5.78 -11.22 3.11
C VAL A 133 5.13 -12.57 3.41
N GLU A 134 5.74 -13.29 4.34
CA GLU A 134 5.26 -14.59 4.79
C GLU A 134 4.40 -14.52 6.06
N SER A 135 3.44 -15.44 6.15
CA SER A 135 2.56 -15.62 7.31
C SER A 135 3.36 -15.89 8.59
N GLY A 136 3.00 -15.20 9.69
CA GLY A 136 3.65 -15.30 10.99
C GLY A 136 5.01 -14.60 11.10
N GLN A 137 5.48 -13.95 10.03
CA GLN A 137 6.77 -13.25 10.04
C GLN A 137 6.63 -11.76 10.38
N ILE A 138 7.72 -11.21 10.94
CA ILE A 138 7.83 -9.81 11.32
C ILE A 138 9.04 -9.20 10.62
N TYR A 139 8.80 -8.14 9.86
CA TYR A 139 9.80 -7.43 9.07
C TYR A 139 10.07 -6.06 9.67
N TYR A 140 11.32 -5.60 9.62
CA TYR A 140 11.72 -4.30 10.17
C TYR A 140 12.31 -3.43 9.05
N LEU A 141 11.54 -2.43 8.63
CA LEU A 141 11.90 -1.46 7.60
C LEU A 141 12.47 -0.22 8.28
N ARG A 142 13.78 -0.06 8.16
CA ARG A 142 14.58 1.04 8.68
C ARG A 142 14.64 2.16 7.66
N TYR A 143 14.24 3.37 8.05
CA TYR A 143 14.39 4.57 7.23
C TYR A 143 15.44 5.52 7.82
N ASN A 144 16.48 5.82 7.04
CA ASN A 144 17.51 6.80 7.40
C ASN A 144 18.25 7.30 6.15
N GLU A 145 18.29 8.62 5.95
CA GLU A 145 18.90 9.26 4.77
C GLU A 145 20.39 9.63 4.95
N LEU A 146 20.92 9.52 6.16
CA LEU A 146 22.29 9.96 6.50
C LEU A 146 23.25 8.79 6.70
N THR A 147 22.73 7.66 7.18
CA THR A 147 23.56 6.52 7.60
C THR A 147 22.89 5.20 7.22
N GLU A 148 23.60 4.40 6.44
CA GLU A 148 23.28 3.00 6.18
C GLU A 148 23.48 2.16 7.45
N PRO A 149 22.78 1.01 7.58
CA PRO A 149 23.01 0.07 8.66
C PRO A 149 24.39 -0.58 8.51
N ASP A 150 25.05 -0.83 9.65
CA ASP A 150 26.37 -1.49 9.66
C ASP A 150 26.32 -2.95 9.18
N GLU A 151 25.14 -3.55 9.13
CA GLU A 151 24.90 -4.92 8.69
C GLU A 151 23.76 -4.95 7.66
N ARG A 152 24.00 -5.57 6.50
CA ARG A 152 22.96 -5.80 5.49
C ARG A 152 22.09 -7.00 5.88
N HIS A 153 20.87 -7.04 5.37
CA HIS A 153 20.02 -8.22 5.50
C HIS A 153 20.69 -9.42 4.79
N PRO A 154 20.92 -10.55 5.48
CA PRO A 154 21.70 -11.65 4.92
C PRO A 154 21.00 -12.41 3.79
N GLU A 155 19.67 -12.30 3.72
CA GLU A 155 18.84 -13.03 2.75
C GLU A 155 18.46 -12.18 1.53
N LEU A 156 18.73 -10.87 1.55
CA LEU A 156 18.45 -10.02 0.40
C LEU A 156 19.61 -10.02 -0.59
N ASP A 157 19.28 -9.95 -1.87
CA ASP A 157 20.26 -9.69 -2.92
C ASP A 157 20.89 -8.30 -2.69
N PRO A 158 22.22 -8.13 -2.87
CA PRO A 158 22.85 -6.81 -2.79
C PRO A 158 22.22 -5.73 -3.67
N ASP A 159 21.61 -6.11 -4.79
CA ASP A 159 20.93 -5.21 -5.73
C ASP A 159 19.43 -5.01 -5.40
N ASP A 160 18.91 -5.66 -4.35
CA ASP A 160 17.54 -5.48 -3.89
C ASP A 160 17.32 -4.03 -3.40
N PRO A 161 16.21 -3.36 -3.79
CA PRO A 161 15.92 -2.00 -3.34
C PRO A 161 15.78 -1.84 -1.81
N LEU A 162 15.56 -2.93 -1.06
CA LEU A 162 15.55 -2.93 0.41
C LEU A 162 16.89 -3.34 1.03
N ALA A 163 17.88 -3.73 0.23
CA ALA A 163 19.24 -3.98 0.71
C ALA A 163 20.10 -2.71 0.75
N SER A 164 19.76 -1.71 -0.07
CA SER A 164 20.49 -0.45 -0.22
C SER A 164 19.55 0.74 -0.39
N GLY A 165 20.03 1.97 -0.15
CA GLY A 165 19.20 3.19 -0.18
C GLY A 165 18.69 3.61 1.19
N ASP A 166 17.73 4.53 1.24
CA ASP A 166 17.31 5.16 2.50
C ASP A 166 16.32 4.31 3.31
N LEU A 167 15.51 3.47 2.64
CA LEU A 167 14.61 2.51 3.26
C LEU A 167 15.16 1.10 3.09
N GLN A 168 15.54 0.46 4.19
CA GLN A 168 16.21 -0.84 4.15
C GLN A 168 15.51 -1.85 5.07
N LEU A 169 15.38 -3.09 4.61
CA LEU A 169 14.97 -4.19 5.47
C LEU A 169 16.16 -4.59 6.34
N VAL A 170 15.93 -4.69 7.64
CA VAL A 170 16.95 -5.12 8.60
C VAL A 170 16.46 -6.32 9.40
N THR A 171 17.41 -7.10 9.91
CA THR A 171 17.08 -8.24 10.78
C THR A 171 16.54 -7.73 12.12
N ARG A 172 15.77 -8.59 12.80
CA ARG A 172 15.31 -8.30 14.16
C ARG A 172 16.46 -7.96 15.11
N SER A 173 17.58 -8.70 15.03
CA SER A 173 18.74 -8.46 15.90
C SER A 173 19.34 -7.08 15.68
N TYR A 174 19.35 -6.61 14.43
CA TYR A 174 19.80 -5.26 14.10
C TYR A 174 18.82 -4.21 14.61
N ALA A 175 17.52 -4.36 14.29
CA ALA A 175 16.47 -3.42 14.70
C ALA A 175 16.43 -3.22 16.23
N MET A 176 16.73 -4.26 17.01
CA MET A 176 16.71 -4.21 18.47
C MET A 176 17.96 -3.56 19.11
N LYS A 177 18.88 -2.99 18.33
CA LYS A 177 20.05 -2.27 18.87
C LYS A 177 19.62 -0.95 19.56
N PRO A 178 20.39 -0.43 20.53
CA PRO A 178 20.00 0.73 21.33
C PRO A 178 19.74 2.05 20.60
N ARG A 179 20.21 2.21 19.36
CA ARG A 179 20.04 3.42 18.53
C ARG A 179 19.13 3.21 17.31
N GLU A 180 18.44 2.08 17.28
CA GLU A 180 17.53 1.71 16.21
C GLU A 180 16.09 1.84 16.73
N ILE A 181 15.19 0.88 16.43
CA ILE A 181 13.77 1.00 16.76
C ILE A 181 13.52 1.20 18.26
N VAL A 182 14.37 0.63 19.12
CA VAL A 182 14.22 0.69 20.58
C VAL A 182 14.35 2.13 21.13
N SER A 183 15.04 3.02 20.40
CA SER A 183 15.16 4.43 20.77
C SER A 183 14.06 5.34 20.24
N THR A 184 13.14 4.80 19.44
CA THR A 184 12.10 5.59 18.76
C THR A 184 10.79 5.65 19.54
N LEU A 185 9.94 6.61 19.17
CA LEU A 185 8.64 6.86 19.78
C LEU A 185 7.49 6.46 18.84
N PHE A 186 6.38 6.03 19.41
CA PHE A 186 5.22 5.59 18.64
C PHE A 186 4.64 6.75 17.83
N LEU A 187 4.43 6.52 16.53
CA LEU A 187 3.85 7.50 15.62
C LEU A 187 2.34 7.63 15.87
N ASN A 188 1.98 8.47 16.83
CA ASN A 188 0.58 8.74 17.16
C ASN A 188 -0.14 9.47 16.01
N SER A 189 -1.43 9.18 15.85
CA SER A 189 -2.35 9.94 14.98
C SER A 189 -2.96 11.09 15.79
N ASP A 190 -2.96 12.31 15.26
CA ASP A 190 -3.54 13.48 15.89
C ASP A 190 -4.13 14.47 14.86
N LEU A 191 -4.69 15.59 15.33
CA LEU A 191 -5.34 16.58 14.47
C LEU A 191 -4.38 17.31 13.51
N LEU A 192 -3.09 17.38 13.85
CA LEU A 192 -2.07 18.08 13.06
C LEU A 192 -1.33 17.12 12.12
N ALA A 193 -1.28 15.84 12.46
CA ALA A 193 -0.67 14.78 11.67
C ALA A 193 -1.53 13.50 11.68
N PRO A 194 -2.72 13.52 11.05
CA PRO A 194 -3.57 12.35 10.98
C PRO A 194 -2.92 11.26 10.12
N ASN A 195 -2.89 10.05 10.63
CA ASN A 195 -2.33 8.87 9.96
C ASN A 195 -3.14 7.60 10.25
N HIS A 196 -2.89 6.59 9.43
CA HIS A 196 -3.40 5.22 9.52
C HIS A 196 -2.24 4.30 9.91
N ALA A 197 -1.70 4.53 11.10
CA ALA A 197 -0.55 3.81 11.62
C ALA A 197 -1.01 2.83 12.71
N ALA A 198 -0.31 1.71 12.90
CA ALA A 198 -0.65 0.68 13.89
C ALA A 198 -2.03 0.04 13.68
N GLU A 199 -2.32 -0.31 12.43
CA GLU A 199 -3.58 -0.94 12.04
C GLU A 199 -3.37 -2.16 11.16
N SER A 200 -4.44 -2.95 11.05
CA SER A 200 -4.53 -4.07 10.14
C SER A 200 -5.07 -3.62 8.78
N ILE A 201 -4.28 -3.82 7.74
CA ILE A 201 -4.61 -3.48 6.35
C ILE A 201 -4.88 -4.74 5.51
N VAL A 202 -5.00 -5.89 6.17
CA VAL A 202 -5.21 -7.21 5.58
C VAL A 202 -6.42 -7.26 4.65
N GLU A 203 -7.57 -6.70 5.08
CA GLU A 203 -8.77 -6.66 4.23
C GLU A 203 -8.49 -5.88 2.94
N LYS A 204 -7.81 -4.74 3.05
CA LYS A 204 -7.45 -3.90 1.90
C LYS A 204 -6.48 -4.61 0.94
N ASN A 205 -5.43 -5.26 1.47
CA ASN A 205 -4.48 -6.01 0.65
C ASN A 205 -5.17 -7.13 -0.13
N GLN A 206 -6.08 -7.87 0.51
CA GLN A 206 -6.82 -8.96 -0.12
C GLN A 206 -7.73 -8.46 -1.24
N ASP A 207 -8.37 -7.31 -1.06
CA ASP A 207 -9.22 -6.68 -2.09
C ASP A 207 -8.36 -6.21 -3.28
N ASP A 208 -7.22 -5.57 -3.01
CA ASP A 208 -6.29 -5.15 -4.06
C ASP A 208 -5.68 -6.32 -4.81
N ASP A 209 -5.33 -7.39 -4.11
CA ASP A 209 -4.83 -8.63 -4.72
C ASP A 209 -5.87 -9.28 -5.63
N TYR A 210 -7.14 -9.24 -5.24
CA TYR A 210 -8.25 -9.74 -6.06
C TYR A 210 -8.40 -8.92 -7.34
N GLU A 211 -8.47 -7.58 -7.23
CA GLU A 211 -8.62 -6.70 -8.38
C GLU A 211 -7.42 -6.80 -9.34
N LYS A 212 -6.17 -6.85 -8.82
CA LYS A 212 -4.96 -7.05 -9.62
C LYS A 212 -5.01 -8.39 -10.38
N ARG A 213 -5.35 -9.49 -9.70
CA ARG A 213 -5.45 -10.82 -10.32
C ARG A 213 -6.57 -10.88 -11.36
N LYS A 214 -7.71 -10.24 -11.08
CA LYS A 214 -8.84 -10.18 -12.00
C LYS A 214 -8.45 -9.43 -13.28
N ALA A 215 -7.83 -8.25 -13.16
CA ALA A 215 -7.35 -7.48 -14.29
C ALA A 215 -6.34 -8.28 -15.14
N ALA A 216 -5.37 -8.94 -14.51
CA ALA A 216 -4.40 -9.80 -15.22
C ALA A 216 -5.08 -10.96 -15.97
N LEU A 217 -6.08 -11.60 -15.36
CA LEU A 217 -6.85 -12.66 -16.02
C LEU A 217 -7.73 -12.14 -17.18
N GLU A 218 -8.26 -10.92 -17.07
CA GLU A 218 -8.98 -10.27 -18.16
C GLU A 218 -8.06 -9.97 -19.35
N GLU A 219 -6.83 -9.52 -19.11
CA GLU A 219 -5.81 -9.36 -20.16
C GLU A 219 -5.42 -10.71 -20.79
N GLU A 220 -5.18 -11.75 -19.98
CA GLU A 220 -4.93 -13.11 -20.47
C GLU A 220 -6.08 -13.63 -21.35
N ARG A 221 -7.32 -13.34 -20.95
CA ARG A 221 -8.53 -13.70 -21.69
C ARG A 221 -8.57 -13.03 -23.07
N GLU A 222 -8.23 -11.76 -23.16
CA GLU A 222 -8.17 -11.05 -24.45
C GLU A 222 -7.13 -11.68 -25.38
N LEU A 223 -5.93 -11.97 -24.86
CA LEU A 223 -4.86 -12.65 -25.61
C LEU A 223 -5.24 -14.07 -26.02
N GLU A 224 -5.96 -14.81 -25.18
CA GLU A 224 -6.50 -16.13 -25.50
C GLU A 224 -7.51 -16.04 -26.66
N ILE A 225 -8.42 -15.07 -26.62
CA ILE A 225 -9.40 -14.83 -27.69
C ILE A 225 -8.69 -14.48 -29.01
N GLU A 226 -7.68 -13.63 -28.98
CA GLU A 226 -6.88 -13.29 -30.18
C GLU A 226 -6.19 -14.53 -30.76
N ARG A 227 -5.62 -15.37 -29.91
CA ARG A 227 -5.02 -16.64 -30.31
C ARG A 227 -6.05 -17.59 -30.94
N LEU A 228 -7.26 -17.67 -30.39
CA LEU A 228 -8.34 -18.50 -30.94
C LEU A 228 -8.84 -17.96 -32.28
N LYS A 229 -8.91 -16.63 -32.46
CA LYS A 229 -9.20 -16.00 -33.75
C LYS A 229 -8.16 -16.40 -34.80
N ALA A 230 -6.87 -16.32 -34.47
CA ALA A 230 -5.79 -16.74 -35.37
C ALA A 230 -5.84 -18.24 -35.72
N GLN A 231 -6.32 -19.08 -34.81
CA GLN A 231 -6.49 -20.52 -35.04
C GLN A 231 -7.80 -20.90 -35.76
N GLY A 232 -8.66 -19.93 -36.11
CA GLY A 232 -9.99 -20.20 -36.69
C GLY A 232 -10.98 -20.84 -35.70
N LYS A 233 -10.68 -20.81 -34.40
CA LYS A 233 -11.53 -21.32 -33.32
C LYS A 233 -12.40 -20.23 -32.69
N TYR A 234 -12.75 -19.22 -33.49
CA TYR A 234 -13.58 -18.11 -33.08
C TYR A 234 -14.60 -17.83 -34.18
N GLN A 235 -15.87 -17.86 -33.81
CA GLN A 235 -16.97 -17.57 -34.73
C GLN A 235 -17.24 -16.07 -34.73
N SER A 236 -17.11 -15.43 -35.89
CA SER A 236 -17.42 -14.00 -36.04
C SER A 236 -18.92 -13.73 -35.91
N ALA A 237 -19.26 -12.56 -35.36
CA ALA A 237 -20.62 -12.07 -35.28
C ALA A 237 -21.29 -11.99 -36.68
N PRO A 238 -22.52 -12.49 -36.86
CA PRO A 238 -23.30 -12.20 -38.06
C PRO A 238 -23.60 -10.70 -38.16
N TRP A 239 -23.67 -10.16 -39.38
CA TRP A 239 -23.93 -8.72 -39.60
C TRP A 239 -25.26 -8.23 -39.00
N TYR A 240 -26.26 -9.11 -38.90
CA TYR A 240 -27.58 -8.81 -38.33
C TYR A 240 -27.63 -8.98 -36.80
N TRP A 241 -26.57 -9.52 -36.19
CA TRP A 241 -26.44 -9.71 -34.75
C TRP A 241 -24.99 -9.46 -34.30
N PRO A 242 -24.57 -8.19 -34.17
CA PRO A 242 -23.18 -7.81 -33.89
C PRO A 242 -22.70 -8.22 -32.50
N PHE A 243 -23.61 -8.62 -31.62
CA PHE A 243 -23.32 -9.21 -30.30
C PHE A 243 -23.23 -10.74 -30.33
N GLY A 244 -23.38 -11.35 -31.51
CA GLY A 244 -23.20 -12.78 -31.74
C GLY A 244 -21.76 -13.16 -31.96
N GLY A 245 -21.49 -14.47 -31.96
CA GLY A 245 -20.14 -14.98 -32.12
C GLY A 245 -19.39 -15.09 -30.79
N GLY A 246 -18.22 -15.71 -30.85
CA GLY A 246 -17.47 -16.09 -29.66
C GLY A 246 -16.51 -17.23 -29.92
N PRO A 247 -15.71 -17.60 -28.91
CA PRO A 247 -14.82 -18.74 -29.00
C PRO A 247 -15.64 -20.04 -29.19
N THR A 248 -15.17 -20.94 -30.04
CA THR A 248 -15.82 -22.25 -30.28
C THR A 248 -15.39 -23.31 -29.28
N VAL A 249 -14.44 -22.97 -28.41
CA VAL A 249 -13.94 -23.78 -27.31
C VAL A 249 -14.06 -23.00 -25.99
N PRO A 250 -14.23 -23.66 -24.84
CA PRO A 250 -14.18 -22.98 -23.55
C PRO A 250 -12.83 -22.28 -23.36
N LEU A 251 -12.84 -21.07 -22.76
CA LEU A 251 -11.63 -20.32 -22.43
C LEU A 251 -11.07 -20.83 -21.10
N GLU A 252 -9.76 -21.06 -21.05
CA GLU A 252 -9.11 -21.38 -19.77
C GLU A 252 -9.16 -20.19 -18.82
N SER A 253 -9.03 -18.97 -19.35
CA SER A 253 -9.14 -17.73 -18.59
C SER A 253 -10.52 -17.57 -17.92
N ASP A 254 -11.62 -17.96 -18.58
CA ASP A 254 -12.97 -17.87 -18.02
C ASP A 254 -13.13 -18.77 -16.80
N ARG A 255 -12.56 -19.98 -16.85
CA ARG A 255 -12.56 -20.90 -15.70
C ARG A 255 -11.78 -20.30 -14.53
N ARG A 256 -10.60 -19.73 -14.79
CA ARG A 256 -9.78 -19.09 -13.74
C ARG A 256 -10.46 -17.87 -13.14
N LEU A 257 -11.13 -17.05 -13.94
CA LEU A 257 -11.93 -15.92 -13.45
C LEU A 257 -13.05 -16.38 -12.52
N GLN A 258 -13.80 -17.43 -12.90
CA GLN A 258 -14.84 -17.99 -12.04
C GLN A 258 -14.28 -18.55 -10.73
N GLU A 259 -13.14 -19.24 -10.77
CA GLU A 259 -12.46 -19.73 -9.58
C GLU A 259 -12.04 -18.58 -8.66
N LEU A 260 -11.50 -17.49 -9.22
CA LEU A 260 -11.11 -16.29 -8.48
C LEU A 260 -12.32 -15.60 -7.83
N GLU A 261 -13.42 -15.41 -8.57
CA GLU A 261 -14.67 -14.83 -8.05
C GLU A 261 -15.25 -15.68 -6.91
N GLN A 262 -15.20 -17.01 -7.03
CA GLN A 262 -15.66 -17.91 -5.98
C GLN A 262 -14.80 -17.83 -4.71
N GLN A 263 -13.47 -17.76 -4.86
CA GLN A 263 -12.55 -17.60 -3.73
C GLN A 263 -12.81 -16.27 -3.01
N TYR A 264 -12.98 -15.18 -3.76
CA TYR A 264 -13.26 -13.87 -3.19
C TYR A 264 -14.62 -13.82 -2.50
N ALA A 265 -15.66 -14.43 -3.09
CA ALA A 265 -16.97 -14.53 -2.44
C ALA A 265 -16.94 -15.34 -1.12
N GLN A 266 -16.10 -16.38 -1.04
CA GLN A 266 -15.91 -17.12 0.22
C GLN A 266 -15.22 -16.26 1.29
N LEU A 267 -14.23 -15.46 0.89
CA LEU A 267 -13.54 -14.51 1.76
C LEU A 267 -14.52 -13.45 2.31
N GLU A 268 -15.36 -12.87 1.46
CA GLU A 268 -16.39 -11.91 1.89
C GLU A 268 -17.36 -12.54 2.90
N GLN A 269 -17.83 -13.77 2.65
CA GLN A 269 -18.70 -14.50 3.59
C GLN A 269 -18.01 -14.79 4.93
N GLU A 270 -16.71 -15.06 4.93
CA GLU A 270 -15.94 -15.24 6.16
C GLU A 270 -15.84 -13.93 6.96
N ARG A 271 -15.58 -12.81 6.28
CA ARG A 271 -15.55 -11.47 6.90
C ARG A 271 -16.91 -11.07 7.48
N GLU A 272 -17.99 -11.33 6.76
CA GLU A 272 -19.36 -11.08 7.25
C GLU A 272 -19.63 -11.90 8.51
N ARG A 273 -19.33 -13.20 8.50
CA ARG A 273 -19.48 -14.06 9.70
C ARG A 273 -18.65 -13.58 10.88
N ARG A 274 -17.42 -13.10 10.65
CA ARG A 274 -16.57 -12.51 11.70
C ARG A 274 -17.20 -11.25 12.28
N LYS A 275 -17.63 -10.32 11.43
CA LYS A 275 -18.31 -9.07 11.84
C LYS A 275 -19.62 -9.35 12.61
N GLU A 276 -20.38 -10.37 12.19
CA GLU A 276 -21.57 -10.85 12.90
C GLU A 276 -21.23 -11.45 14.28
N ALA A 277 -20.16 -12.23 14.39
CA ALA A 277 -19.71 -12.78 15.67
C ALA A 277 -19.26 -11.68 16.65
N GLU A 278 -18.49 -10.71 16.17
CA GLU A 278 -18.02 -9.57 16.97
C GLU A 278 -19.19 -8.68 17.43
N SER A 279 -20.16 -8.41 16.55
CA SER A 279 -21.35 -7.61 16.86
C SER A 279 -22.36 -8.32 17.76
N SER A 280 -22.52 -9.65 17.62
CA SER A 280 -23.41 -10.45 18.47
C SER A 280 -22.82 -10.73 19.86
N GLY A 281 -21.49 -10.66 20.01
CA GLY A 281 -20.80 -10.71 21.31
C GLY A 281 -20.92 -9.41 22.14
N GLY A 282 -21.34 -8.29 21.52
CA GLY A 282 -21.38 -6.96 22.14
C GLY A 282 -22.64 -6.61 22.95
N TRP A 283 -23.55 -7.57 23.19
CA TRP A 283 -24.84 -7.27 23.85
C TRP A 283 -25.09 -8.08 25.12
N TRP A 284 -24.25 -7.92 26.16
CA TRP A 284 -24.65 -8.18 27.56
C TRP A 284 -23.88 -7.31 28.59
N ILE A 285 -24.67 -6.45 29.27
CA ILE A 285 -24.58 -5.87 30.64
C ILE A 285 -23.46 -4.84 30.92
N PHE A 286 -23.80 -3.54 30.91
CA PHE A 286 -24.14 -2.74 32.11
C PHE A 286 -25.17 -1.65 31.74
#